data_AF-A0A0F9W0Z8-F1
#
_entry.id   AF-A0A0F9W0Z8-F1
#
_cell.length_a   1.000
_cell.length_b   1.000
_cell.length_c   1.000
_cell.angle_alpha   90.00
_cell.angle_beta   90.00
_cell.angle_gamma   90.00
#
_symmetry.space_group_name_H-M   'P 1'
#
loop_
_entity.id
_entity.type
_entity.pdbx_description
1 polymer ?
#
loop_
_entity_poly.entity_id
_entity_poly.type
_entity_poly.pdbx_seq_one_letter_code
_entity_poly.pdbx_strand_id
1 'polypeptide(L)' 'MRIKESGATVSFWQVLQSIVGAAFGVQSRRRREGDFTSSSPFPFIVGGLLFTAVFIGVLLFFVRLSLG' A
#
# COMPACT_ATOMS: atom_id res chain seq x y z
N MET A 1 28.89 5.19 23.70
CA MET A 1 27.54 5.28 23.09
C MET A 1 27.49 4.22 21.98
N ARG A 2 26.83 3.07 22.18
CA ARG A 2 26.77 2.00 21.17
C ARG A 2 25.76 2.43 20.10
N ILE A 3 26.24 2.73 18.89
CA ILE A 3 25.37 2.78 17.72
C ILE A 3 24.82 1.37 17.54
N LYS A 4 23.54 1.18 17.84
CA LYS A 4 22.84 -0.05 17.53
C LYS A 4 22.53 -0.01 16.04
N GLU A 5 23.43 -0.55 15.24
CA GLU A 5 23.11 -0.94 13.87
C GLU A 5 22.04 -2.03 13.95
N SER A 6 20.77 -1.61 13.89
CA SER A 6 19.67 -2.52 13.69
C SER A 6 19.61 -2.86 12.21
N GLY A 7 20.21 -3.99 11.83
CA GLY A 7 19.79 -4.76 10.66
C GLY A 7 18.36 -5.26 10.87
N ALA A 8 17.39 -4.34 10.93
CA ALA A 8 16.00 -4.64 11.20
C ALA A 8 15.40 -5.26 9.94
N THR A 9 15.35 -6.59 9.91
CA THR A 9 14.50 -7.33 8.99
C THR A 9 13.09 -6.75 9.08
N VAL A 10 12.59 -6.17 7.99
CA VAL A 10 11.25 -5.61 7.95
C VAL A 10 10.27 -6.71 8.36
N SER A 11 9.64 -6.54 9.52
CA SER A 11 8.70 -7.52 10.05
C SER A 11 7.48 -7.59 9.14
N PHE A 12 6.95 -8.79 8.92
CA PHE A 12 5.69 -9.01 8.21
C PHE A 12 4.56 -8.09 8.71
N TRP A 13 4.49 -7.89 10.02
CA TRP A 13 3.51 -6.99 10.66
C TRP A 13 3.69 -5.53 10.25
N GLN A 14 4.93 -5.10 10.02
CA GLN A 14 5.25 -3.74 9.60
C GLN A 14 4.84 -3.49 8.14
N VAL A 15 4.98 -4.51 7.27
CA VAL A 15 4.51 -4.46 5.87
C VAL A 15 3.00 -4.39 5.82
N LEU A 16 2.30 -5.23 6.59
CA LEU A 16 0.83 -5.26 6.64
C LEU A 16 0.25 -3.92 7.10
N GLN A 17 0.81 -3.33 8.17
CA GLN A 17 0.42 -1.99 8.64
C GLN A 17 0.70 -0.89 7.63
N SER A 18 1.73 -1.05 6.79
CA SER A 18 2.04 -0.10 5.73
C SER A 18 0.99 -0.15 4.62
N ILE A 19 0.62 -1.35 4.17
CA ILE A 19 -0.39 -1.57 3.12
C ILE A 19 -1.76 -1.05 3.56
N VAL A 20 -2.18 -1.40 4.78
CA VAL A 20 -3.44 -0.92 5.36
C VAL A 20 -3.41 0.61 5.51
N GLY A 21 -2.33 1.18 6.05
CA GLY A 21 -2.21 2.62 6.18
C GLY A 21 -2.22 3.38 4.85
N ALA A 22 -1.66 2.79 3.79
CA ALA A 22 -1.71 3.36 2.44
C ALA A 22 -3.12 3.26 1.84
N ALA A 23 -3.80 2.12 2.01
CA ALA A 23 -5.17 1.92 1.54
C ALA A 23 -6.18 2.87 2.21
N PHE A 24 -5.98 3.22 3.49
CA PHE A 24 -6.79 4.19 4.23
C PHE A 24 -6.27 5.64 4.14
N GLY A 25 -5.18 5.91 3.40
CA GLY A 25 -4.62 7.26 3.24
C GLY A 25 -3.84 7.83 4.43
N VAL A 26 -3.71 7.08 5.52
CA VAL A 26 -3.01 7.46 6.78
C VAL A 26 -1.51 7.15 6.76
N GLN A 27 -0.89 7.08 5.58
CA GLN A 27 0.54 6.83 5.42
C GLN A 27 1.35 8.02 5.98
N SER A 28 2.15 7.76 7.03
CA SER A 28 3.05 8.73 7.68
C SER A 28 4.11 9.31 6.71
N ARG A 29 4.51 10.58 6.94
CA ARG A 29 5.48 11.34 6.11
C ARG A 29 6.79 10.59 5.84
N ARG A 30 7.25 9.77 6.79
CA ARG A 30 8.49 9.00 6.68
C ARG A 30 8.46 7.91 5.59
N ARG A 31 7.28 7.38 5.24
CA ARG A 31 7.14 6.45 4.09
C ARG A 31 6.99 7.21 2.77
N ARG A 32 6.31 8.36 2.81
CA ARG A 32 6.18 9.26 1.65
C ARG A 32 7.54 9.76 1.16
N GLU A 33 8.45 10.11 2.06
CA GLU A 33 9.80 10.58 1.69
C GLU A 33 10.56 9.54 0.86
N GLY A 34 10.43 8.24 1.15
CA GLY A 34 10.98 7.17 0.32
C GLY A 34 10.29 7.03 -1.05
N ASP A 35 8.96 7.11 -1.07
CA ASP A 35 8.16 7.00 -2.29
C ASP A 35 8.36 8.20 -3.24
N PHE A 36 8.59 9.40 -2.69
CA PHE A 36 8.88 10.63 -3.45
C PHE A 36 10.35 10.79 -3.85
N THR A 37 11.25 9.94 -3.33
CA THR A 37 12.64 9.85 -3.79
C THR A 37 12.81 8.81 -4.91
N SER A 38 11.76 8.04 -5.22
CA SER A 38 11.73 7.11 -6.35
C SER A 38 11.84 7.87 -7.67
N SER A 39 12.69 7.38 -8.57
CA SER A 39 13.01 8.01 -9.86
C SER A 39 11.84 8.03 -10.86
N SER A 40 10.73 7.35 -10.58
CA SER A 40 9.56 7.33 -11.47
C SER A 40 8.24 7.15 -10.72
N PRO A 41 7.21 7.97 -11.04
CA PRO A 41 5.86 7.85 -10.49
C PRO A 41 5.06 6.69 -11.11
N PHE A 42 5.56 6.09 -12.19
CA PHE A 42 4.84 5.10 -13.00
C PHE A 42 4.37 3.85 -12.22
N PRO A 43 5.18 3.24 -11.33
CA PRO A 43 4.75 2.07 -10.56
C PRO A 43 3.55 2.35 -9.63
N PHE A 44 3.47 3.57 -9.08
CA PHE A 44 2.36 3.98 -8.21
C PHE A 44 1.06 4.15 -8.99
N ILE A 45 1.14 4.73 -10.19
CA ILE A 45 -0.01 4.91 -11.08
C ILE A 45 -0.56 3.55 -11.50
N VAL A 46 0.33 2.65 -11.96
CA VAL A 46 -0.07 1.30 -12.38
C VAL A 46 -0.64 0.50 -11.22
N GLY A 47 0.01 0.56 -10.05
CA GLY A 47 -0.48 -0.11 -8.84
C GLY A 47 -1.85 0.40 -8.39
N GLY A 48 -2.05 1.72 -8.41
CA GLY A 48 -3.34 2.35 -8.12
C GLY A 48 -4.44 1.91 -9.09
N LEU A 49 -4.15 1.92 -10.40
CA LEU A 49 -5.12 1.54 -11.42
C LEU A 49 -5.53 0.07 -11.33
N LEU A 50 -4.56 -0.83 -11.10
CA LEU A 50 -4.83 -2.26 -10.89
C LEU A 50 -5.68 -2.49 -9.63
N PHE A 51 -5.33 -1.83 -8.53
CA PHE A 51 -6.11 -1.90 -7.30
C PHE A 51 -7.55 -1.43 -7.50
N THR A 52 -7.75 -0.27 -8.15
CA THR A 52 -9.09 0.26 -8.43
C THR A 52 -9.90 -0.69 -9.32
N ALA A 53 -9.29 -1.28 -10.36
CA ALA A 53 -9.97 -2.24 -11.22
C ALA A 53 -10.44 -3.48 -10.45
N VAL A 54 -9.58 -4.05 -9.60
CA VAL A 54 -9.93 -5.19 -8.74
C VAL A 54 -11.05 -4.81 -7.76
N PHE A 55 -10.95 -3.65 -7.13
CA PHE A 55 -11.96 -3.17 -6.19
C PHE A 55 -13.35 -3.04 -6.85
N ILE A 56 -13.43 -2.45 -8.03
CA ILE A 56 -14.67 -2.37 -8.81
C ILE A 56 -15.19 -3.76 -9.17
N GLY A 57 -14.30 -4.67 -9.59
CA GLY A 57 -14.67 -6.05 -9.88
C GLY A 57 -15.31 -6.77 -8.68
N VAL A 58 -14.73 -6.59 -7.49
CA VAL A 58 -15.28 -7.12 -6.23
C VAL A 58 -16.66 -6.53 -5.92
N LEU A 59 -16.84 -5.21 -6.04
CA LEU A 59 -18.14 -4.58 -5.84
C LEU A 59 -19.19 -5.11 -6.81
N LEU A 60 -18.86 -5.19 -8.11
CA LEU A 60 -19.76 -5.73 -9.13
C LEU A 60 -20.13 -7.19 -8.87
N PHE A 61 -19.17 -8.00 -8.39
CA PHE A 61 -19.43 -9.39 -8.00
C PHE A 61 -20.47 -9.46 -6.88
N PHE A 62 -20.30 -8.67 -5.82
CA PHE A 62 -21.26 -8.64 -4.70
C PHE A 62 -22.63 -8.09 -5.11
N VAL A 63 -22.66 -7.05 -5.95
CA VAL A 63 -23.92 -6.50 -6.48
C VAL A 63 -24.67 -7.57 -7.28
N ARG A 64 -23.99 -8.28 -8.17
CA ARG A 64 -24.61 -9.37 -8.95
C ARG A 64 -25.09 -10.52 -8.06
N LEU A 65 -24.32 -10.86 -7.02
CA LEU A 65 -24.72 -11.86 -6.04
C LEU A 65 -25.97 -11.42 -5.25
N SER A 66 -26.16 -10.13 -4.98
CA SER A 66 -27.33 -9.61 -4.27
C SER A 66 -28.59 -9.44 -5.14
N LEU A 67 -28.42 -9.25 -6.44
CA LEU A 67 -29.53 -9.11 -7.40
C LEU A 67 -30.02 -10.47 -7.93
N GLY A 68 -29.26 -11.54 -7.72
CA GLY A 68 -29.66 -12.92 -8.01
C GLY A 68 -30.29 -13.59 -6.81
#